data_AF-A0A1H3SD03-F1
#
_entry.id   AF-A0A1H3SD03-F1
#
_cell.length_a   1.000
_cell.length_b   1.000
_cell.length_c   1.000
_cell.angle_alpha   90.00
_cell.angle_beta   90.00
_cell.angle_gamma   90.00
#
_symmetry.space_group_name_H-M   'P 1'
#
loop_
_entity.id
_entity.type
_entity.pdbx_description
1 polymer ?
#
loop_
_entity_poly.entity_id
_entity_poly.type
_entity_poly.pdbx_seq_one_letter_code
_entity_poly.pdbx_strand_id
1 'polypeptide(L)'
;MTEIMVARYQGLDRCAVAPLPVGGSFADITLRLPEREEPYEVLARTASEVARRLARPDHQVGPGAVVVTGLSAHFDFAAAREFHERLFRSVWTEFRDYAGIPGPEEAYRIKTGTIADGAIPVELYGSQWSFKDLHVDREVLLFSHLYGPVTGFTGGELLLVDIRPYLRGRGLGFDDAFAWSNEATEGSKPVLREAHCGPALAECGIDLGPLGPDAVVFVNNLPDAGILHGVRPVEVTDVRGFRREYHRCSAKGVSR
;
A
#
# COMPACT_ATOMS: atom_id res chain seq x y z
N MET A 1 -3.79 -18.27 -16.30
CA MET A 1 -3.69 -16.95 -15.63
C MET A 1 -5.10 -16.57 -15.19
N THR A 2 -5.33 -16.18 -13.93
CA THR A 2 -6.67 -15.79 -13.44
C THR A 2 -7.07 -14.41 -13.97
N GLU A 3 -8.35 -14.03 -13.91
CA GLU A 3 -8.83 -12.72 -14.37
C GLU A 3 -8.06 -11.55 -13.75
N ILE A 4 -7.83 -11.59 -12.43
CA ILE A 4 -7.08 -10.56 -11.73
C ILE A 4 -5.61 -10.53 -12.17
N MET A 5 -4.99 -11.67 -12.46
CA MET A 5 -3.62 -11.70 -12.99
C MET A 5 -3.55 -11.09 -14.39
N VAL A 6 -4.54 -11.36 -15.26
CA VAL A 6 -4.65 -10.72 -16.58
C VAL A 6 -4.80 -9.20 -16.42
N ALA A 7 -5.67 -8.76 -15.51
CA ALA A 7 -5.85 -7.34 -15.24
C ALA A 7 -4.56 -6.67 -14.75
N ARG A 8 -3.80 -7.34 -13.88
CA ARG A 8 -2.49 -6.87 -13.37
C ARG A 8 -1.45 -6.74 -14.48
N TYR A 9 -1.32 -7.78 -15.31
CA TYR A 9 -0.40 -7.76 -16.45
C TYR A 9 -0.71 -6.58 -17.36
N GLN A 10 -1.97 -6.48 -17.82
CA GLN A 10 -2.40 -5.42 -18.74
C GLN A 10 -2.32 -4.02 -18.11
N GLY A 11 -2.62 -3.91 -16.82
CA GLY A 11 -2.57 -2.63 -16.11
C GLY A 11 -1.15 -2.10 -15.97
N LEU A 12 -0.19 -2.99 -15.69
CA LEU A 12 1.22 -2.64 -15.63
C LEU A 12 1.80 -2.34 -17.02
N ASP A 13 1.35 -3.02 -18.08
CA ASP A 13 1.69 -2.62 -19.46
C ASP A 13 1.19 -1.21 -19.78
N ARG A 14 -0.05 -0.87 -19.37
CA ARG A 14 -0.59 0.49 -19.57
C ARG A 14 0.21 1.55 -18.82
N CYS A 15 0.89 1.20 -17.72
CA CYS A 15 1.74 2.15 -16.99
C CYS A 15 2.89 2.70 -17.84
N ALA A 16 3.36 1.95 -18.85
CA ALA A 16 4.43 2.39 -19.75
C ALA A 16 4.00 3.56 -20.67
N VAL A 17 2.70 3.72 -20.91
CA VAL A 17 2.14 4.80 -21.77
C VAL A 17 1.26 5.78 -20.99
N ALA A 18 1.07 5.55 -19.69
CA ALA A 18 0.24 6.39 -18.84
C ALA A 18 0.80 7.83 -18.72
N PRO A 19 -0.08 8.84 -18.60
CA PRO A 19 0.27 10.16 -18.10
C PRO A 19 1.12 10.11 -16.81
N LEU A 20 2.07 11.04 -16.72
CA LEU A 20 2.97 11.16 -15.56
C LEU A 20 2.39 12.11 -14.50
N PRO A 21 2.75 11.94 -13.22
CA PRO A 21 2.28 12.81 -12.15
C PRO A 21 2.81 14.24 -12.30
N VAL A 22 1.93 15.22 -12.06
CA VAL A 22 2.31 16.64 -11.97
C VAL A 22 3.01 16.86 -10.63
N GLY A 23 4.25 17.36 -10.65
CA GLY A 23 5.05 17.59 -9.43
C GLY A 23 6.01 16.46 -9.05
N GLY A 24 6.03 15.36 -9.81
CA GLY A 24 6.90 14.20 -9.55
C GLY A 24 6.24 13.11 -8.69
N SER A 25 6.92 11.98 -8.54
CA SER A 25 6.43 10.85 -7.73
C SER A 25 6.28 11.24 -6.27
N PHE A 26 5.14 10.90 -5.66
CA PHE A 26 4.87 11.10 -4.23
C PHE A 26 4.97 12.54 -3.70
N ALA A 27 4.85 13.55 -4.57
CA ALA A 27 4.61 14.91 -4.12
C ALA A 27 3.33 14.96 -3.25
N ASP A 28 3.39 15.62 -2.10
CA ASP A 28 2.27 15.82 -1.17
C ASP A 28 1.60 14.53 -0.66
N ILE A 29 2.38 13.44 -0.52
CA ILE A 29 1.91 12.15 -0.01
C ILE A 29 1.42 12.23 1.46
N THR A 30 1.88 13.20 2.25
CA THR A 30 1.57 13.29 3.68
C THR A 30 0.31 14.13 3.93
N LEU A 31 -0.58 13.60 4.75
CA LEU A 31 -1.72 14.32 5.32
C LEU A 31 -1.59 14.33 6.84
N ARG A 32 -1.53 15.50 7.46
CA ARG A 32 -1.47 15.62 8.93
C ARG A 32 -2.87 15.86 9.48
N LEU A 33 -3.29 15.07 10.48
CA LEU A 33 -4.52 15.33 11.22
C LEU A 33 -4.38 16.63 12.04
N PRO A 34 -5.41 17.49 12.07
CA PRO A 34 -5.37 18.73 12.84
C PRO A 34 -5.58 18.48 14.33
N GLU A 35 -4.73 19.08 15.17
CA GLU A 35 -4.65 18.79 16.61
C GLU A 35 -5.90 19.10 17.44
N ARG A 36 -6.87 19.88 16.92
CA ARG A 36 -7.98 20.46 17.72
C ARG A 36 -9.35 20.42 17.04
N GLU A 37 -9.66 19.34 16.34
CA GLU A 37 -10.97 19.18 15.71
C GLU A 37 -11.73 17.96 16.21
N GLU A 38 -13.05 18.04 16.14
CA GLU A 38 -13.96 16.96 16.53
C GLU A 38 -13.76 15.73 15.63
N PRO A 39 -13.68 14.51 16.20
CA PRO A 39 -13.29 13.30 15.46
C PRO A 39 -14.13 12.99 14.21
N TYR A 40 -15.41 13.39 14.18
CA TYR A 40 -16.31 13.12 13.06
C TYR A 40 -16.08 14.03 11.85
N GLU A 41 -15.84 15.32 12.06
CA GLU A 41 -15.54 16.26 10.98
C GLU A 41 -14.15 15.97 10.38
N VAL A 42 -13.19 15.61 11.24
CA VAL A 42 -11.87 15.14 10.83
C VAL A 42 -12.00 13.92 9.93
N LEU A 43 -12.86 12.95 10.28
CA LEU A 43 -13.00 11.70 9.52
C LEU A 43 -13.43 11.94 8.07
N ALA A 44 -14.54 12.67 7.85
CA ALA A 44 -15.09 12.87 6.51
C ALA A 44 -14.13 13.65 5.60
N ARG A 45 -13.55 14.75 6.11
CA ARG A 45 -12.59 15.56 5.35
C ARG A 45 -11.30 14.79 5.06
N THR A 46 -10.78 14.05 6.04
CA THR A 46 -9.59 13.20 5.87
C THR A 46 -9.86 12.11 4.84
N ALA A 47 -11.02 11.46 4.89
CA ALA A 47 -11.38 10.42 3.95
C ALA A 47 -11.43 10.93 2.51
N SER A 48 -12.10 12.06 2.28
CA SER A 48 -12.18 12.69 0.96
C SER A 48 -10.79 13.10 0.43
N GLU A 49 -9.95 13.71 1.27
CA GLU A 49 -8.61 14.14 0.87
C GLU A 49 -7.66 12.95 0.59
N VAL A 50 -7.74 11.90 1.40
CA VAL A 50 -7.00 10.65 1.16
C VAL A 50 -7.48 10.03 -0.15
N ALA A 51 -8.79 9.88 -0.35
CA ALA A 51 -9.35 9.31 -1.57
C ALA A 51 -8.96 10.08 -2.83
N ARG A 52 -9.00 11.43 -2.78
CA ARG A 52 -8.58 12.31 -3.88
C ARG A 52 -7.10 12.14 -4.24
N ARG A 53 -6.21 11.94 -3.26
CA ARG A 53 -4.77 11.74 -3.48
C ARG A 53 -4.44 10.32 -3.93
N LEU A 54 -5.26 9.33 -3.56
CA LEU A 54 -5.13 7.95 -4.00
C LEU A 54 -5.63 7.75 -5.44
N ALA A 55 -6.78 8.35 -5.76
CA ALA A 55 -7.41 8.21 -7.05
C ALA A 55 -6.54 8.82 -8.16
N ARG A 56 -6.59 8.18 -9.33
CA ARG A 56 -5.90 8.60 -10.55
C ARG A 56 -6.88 8.51 -11.72
N PRO A 57 -7.98 9.29 -11.72
CA PRO A 57 -8.93 9.28 -12.83
C PRO A 57 -8.17 9.62 -14.12
N ASP A 58 -8.42 8.84 -15.18
CA ASP A 58 -7.73 8.97 -16.48
C ASP A 58 -6.19 8.91 -16.40
N HIS A 59 -5.64 8.26 -15.37
CA HIS A 59 -4.22 8.24 -15.02
C HIS A 59 -3.62 9.62 -14.71
N GLN A 60 -4.44 10.66 -14.57
CA GLN A 60 -4.02 12.02 -14.23
C GLN A 60 -4.04 12.26 -12.72
N VAL A 61 -3.01 13.01 -12.27
CA VAL A 61 -2.80 13.70 -10.98
C VAL A 61 -3.17 12.94 -9.69
N GLY A 62 -2.13 12.52 -8.95
CA GLY A 62 -2.22 12.08 -7.56
C GLY A 62 -1.01 11.21 -7.16
N PRO A 63 -0.50 11.30 -5.92
CA PRO A 63 0.63 10.48 -5.47
C PRO A 63 0.33 8.98 -5.47
N GLY A 64 -0.95 8.55 -5.51
CA GLY A 64 -1.34 7.13 -5.54
C GLY A 64 -1.07 6.38 -4.24
N ALA A 65 -0.49 7.05 -3.26
CA ALA A 65 -0.35 6.62 -1.89
C ALA A 65 -0.55 7.83 -0.99
N VAL A 66 -0.91 7.61 0.27
CA VAL A 66 -1.09 8.68 1.26
C VAL A 66 -0.61 8.19 2.62
N VAL A 67 0.13 9.04 3.34
CA VAL A 67 0.53 8.81 4.73
C VAL A 67 -0.25 9.78 5.62
N VAL A 68 -1.22 9.28 6.36
CA VAL A 68 -1.95 10.05 7.37
C VAL A 68 -1.14 10.01 8.67
N THR A 69 -0.81 11.18 9.24
CA THR A 69 0.05 11.34 10.42
C THR A 69 -0.64 12.13 11.53
N GLY A 70 -0.07 12.09 12.74
CA GLY A 70 -0.61 12.79 13.92
C GLY A 70 -1.67 12.01 14.67
N LEU A 71 -1.80 10.69 14.46
CA LEU A 71 -2.79 9.87 15.18
C LEU A 71 -2.56 9.89 16.70
N SER A 72 -1.31 9.94 17.15
CA SER A 72 -0.95 9.90 18.57
C SER A 72 -1.40 11.13 19.36
N ALA A 73 -1.68 12.25 18.68
CA ALA A 73 -2.26 13.45 19.30
C ALA A 73 -3.75 13.27 19.65
N HIS A 74 -4.42 12.30 19.03
CA HIS A 74 -5.86 12.10 19.13
C HIS A 74 -6.25 10.77 19.79
N PHE A 75 -5.42 9.75 19.62
CA PHE A 75 -5.78 8.37 19.92
C PHE A 75 -4.64 7.65 20.62
N ASP A 76 -4.98 6.82 21.60
CA ASP A 76 -4.12 5.68 21.93
C ASP A 76 -4.15 4.65 20.78
N PHE A 77 -3.29 3.63 20.87
CA PHE A 77 -3.18 2.66 19.79
C PHE A 77 -4.44 1.81 19.57
N ALA A 78 -5.24 1.56 20.61
CA ALA A 78 -6.48 0.80 20.46
C ALA A 78 -7.54 1.64 19.74
N ALA A 79 -7.74 2.88 20.17
CA ALA A 79 -8.62 3.84 19.51
C ALA A 79 -8.16 4.17 18.08
N ALA A 80 -6.84 4.21 17.82
CA ALA A 80 -6.29 4.42 16.49
C ALA A 80 -6.68 3.30 15.51
N ARG A 81 -6.86 2.06 15.98
CA ARG A 81 -7.34 0.94 15.14
C ARG A 81 -8.79 1.13 14.73
N GLU A 82 -9.65 1.48 15.68
CA GLU A 82 -11.06 1.76 15.41
C GLU A 82 -11.19 2.94 14.44
N PHE A 83 -10.42 4.01 14.67
CA PHE A 83 -10.35 5.14 13.75
C PHE A 83 -9.85 4.71 12.36
N HIS A 84 -8.78 3.92 12.28
CA HIS A 84 -8.25 3.41 11.02
C HIS A 84 -9.29 2.58 10.25
N GLU A 85 -10.03 1.68 10.90
CA GLU A 85 -11.10 0.93 10.24
C GLU A 85 -12.20 1.84 9.68
N ARG A 86 -12.65 2.82 10.47
CA ARG A 86 -13.68 3.77 10.04
C ARG A 86 -13.19 4.64 8.90
N LEU A 87 -11.96 5.16 9.01
CA LEU A 87 -11.30 5.93 7.96
C LEU A 87 -11.16 5.11 6.69
N PHE A 88 -10.73 3.85 6.77
CA PHE A 88 -10.59 3.00 5.60
C PHE A 88 -11.92 2.78 4.88
N ARG A 89 -13.01 2.54 5.63
CA ARG A 89 -14.35 2.39 5.04
C ARG A 89 -14.78 3.65 4.31
N SER A 90 -14.64 4.82 4.93
CA SER A 90 -14.96 6.10 4.30
C SER A 90 -14.08 6.39 3.09
N VAL A 91 -12.77 6.16 3.19
CA VAL A 91 -11.83 6.30 2.06
C VAL A 91 -12.21 5.37 0.92
N TRP A 92 -12.56 4.11 1.21
CA TRP A 92 -12.92 3.15 0.17
C TRP A 92 -14.15 3.60 -0.61
N THR A 93 -15.19 4.10 0.07
CA THR A 93 -16.39 4.64 -0.60
C THR A 93 -16.03 5.77 -1.56
N GLU A 94 -15.36 6.81 -1.07
CA GLU A 94 -14.96 7.97 -1.88
C GLU A 94 -13.98 7.58 -3.01
N PHE A 95 -13.00 6.73 -2.70
CA PHE A 95 -11.98 6.29 -3.66
C PHE A 95 -12.60 5.53 -4.83
N ARG A 96 -13.60 4.68 -4.58
CA ARG A 96 -14.30 3.98 -5.66
C ARG A 96 -14.98 4.94 -6.62
N ASP A 97 -15.63 5.96 -6.09
CA ASP A 97 -16.32 6.96 -6.90
C ASP A 97 -15.30 7.77 -7.71
N TYR A 98 -14.24 8.28 -7.09
CA TYR A 98 -13.18 9.01 -7.78
C TYR A 98 -12.42 8.17 -8.82
N ALA A 99 -12.19 6.88 -8.54
CA ALA A 99 -11.47 5.98 -9.44
C ALA A 99 -12.38 5.30 -10.47
N GLY A 100 -13.69 5.59 -10.47
CA GLY A 100 -14.66 5.00 -11.41
C GLY A 100 -14.81 3.49 -11.28
N ILE A 101 -14.65 2.93 -10.08
CA ILE A 101 -14.72 1.48 -9.81
C ILE A 101 -16.20 1.03 -9.78
N PRO A 102 -16.67 0.29 -10.80
CA PRO A 102 -18.10 0.03 -10.99
C PRO A 102 -18.59 -1.14 -10.13
N GLY A 103 -19.85 -1.06 -9.67
CA GLY A 103 -20.53 -2.18 -9.00
C GLY A 103 -21.21 -1.75 -7.70
N PRO A 104 -22.08 -2.59 -7.13
CA PRO A 104 -22.68 -2.30 -5.83
C PRO A 104 -21.70 -2.61 -4.68
N GLU A 105 -21.99 -2.19 -3.45
CA GLU A 105 -21.11 -2.40 -2.29
C GLU A 105 -20.82 -3.90 -2.04
N GLU A 106 -21.81 -4.77 -2.26
CA GLU A 106 -21.72 -6.21 -2.02
C GLU A 106 -20.77 -6.92 -3.00
N ALA A 107 -20.36 -6.26 -4.09
CA ALA A 107 -19.33 -6.76 -4.99
C ALA A 107 -17.93 -6.69 -4.36
N TYR A 108 -17.79 -6.06 -3.20
CA TYR A 108 -16.52 -5.84 -2.53
C TYR A 108 -16.54 -6.29 -1.08
N ARG A 109 -15.40 -6.80 -0.63
CA ARG A 109 -15.19 -7.18 0.76
C ARG A 109 -14.05 -6.38 1.35
N ILE A 110 -14.34 -5.66 2.42
CA ILE A 110 -13.33 -5.09 3.29
C ILE A 110 -12.87 -6.18 4.26
N LYS A 111 -11.58 -6.49 4.24
CA LYS A 111 -10.92 -7.37 5.19
C LYS A 111 -10.12 -6.53 6.17
N THR A 112 -10.36 -6.73 7.46
CA THR A 112 -9.54 -6.18 8.54
C THR A 112 -8.76 -7.31 9.22
N GLY A 113 -7.66 -6.98 9.87
CA GLY A 113 -6.89 -7.94 10.63
C GLY A 113 -5.71 -7.32 11.34
N THR A 114 -5.35 -7.89 12.47
CA THR A 114 -4.13 -7.56 13.20
C THR A 114 -3.14 -8.69 13.05
N ILE A 115 -1.90 -8.35 12.72
CA ILE A 115 -0.79 -9.30 12.71
C ILE A 115 0.16 -8.87 13.81
N ALA A 116 0.46 -9.81 14.72
CA ALA A 116 1.39 -9.64 15.81
C ALA A 116 2.40 -10.79 15.76
N ASP A 117 3.68 -10.46 15.83
CA ASP A 117 4.80 -11.33 15.47
C ASP A 117 5.10 -12.49 16.45
N GLY A 118 4.11 -12.93 17.24
CA GLY A 118 4.15 -14.16 18.03
C GLY A 118 3.37 -15.34 17.42
N ALA A 119 2.71 -15.16 16.26
CA ALA A 119 1.71 -16.10 15.74
C ALA A 119 2.04 -16.72 14.37
N ILE A 120 3.29 -16.60 13.88
CA ILE A 120 3.67 -17.11 12.56
C ILE A 120 4.54 -18.36 12.75
N PRO A 121 4.03 -19.57 12.45
CA PRO A 121 4.84 -20.79 12.52
C PRO A 121 6.10 -20.68 11.66
N VAL A 122 7.26 -20.99 12.25
CA VAL A 122 8.58 -21.08 11.59
C VAL A 122 8.53 -21.91 10.31
N GLU A 123 7.64 -22.90 10.32
CA GLU A 123 7.38 -23.89 9.27
C GLU A 123 6.82 -23.30 7.97
N LEU A 124 6.16 -22.13 8.04
CA LEU A 124 5.44 -21.57 6.90
C LEU A 124 6.27 -20.65 6.00
N TYR A 125 7.48 -20.23 6.41
CA TYR A 125 8.21 -19.22 5.65
C TYR A 125 9.72 -19.41 5.44
N GLY A 126 10.40 -20.38 6.06
CA GLY A 126 11.84 -20.63 5.80
C GLY A 126 12.78 -19.43 6.03
N SER A 127 12.25 -18.29 6.49
CA SER A 127 12.90 -17.02 6.81
C SER A 127 11.90 -16.19 7.63
N GLN A 128 12.36 -15.58 8.73
CA GLN A 128 11.55 -14.76 9.62
C GLN A 128 11.25 -13.43 8.93
N TRP A 129 10.06 -13.25 8.34
CA TRP A 129 9.52 -11.93 7.93
C TRP A 129 10.58 -10.95 7.41
N SER A 130 11.41 -11.41 6.49
CA SER A 130 12.73 -10.79 6.31
C SER A 130 12.78 -9.84 5.14
N PHE A 131 11.73 -9.70 4.33
CA PHE A 131 11.75 -8.89 3.12
C PHE A 131 10.39 -8.93 2.40
N LYS A 132 10.01 -7.84 1.73
CA LYS A 132 9.00 -7.89 0.65
C LYS A 132 9.57 -7.15 -0.55
N ASP A 133 9.76 -7.85 -1.66
CA ASP A 133 10.10 -7.21 -2.93
C ASP A 133 9.12 -6.10 -3.29
N LEU A 134 9.52 -5.19 -4.18
CA LEU A 134 8.60 -4.20 -4.76
C LEU A 134 7.55 -4.93 -5.61
N HIS A 135 6.29 -4.88 -5.19
CA HIS A 135 5.20 -5.63 -5.81
C HIS A 135 3.90 -4.84 -5.82
N VAL A 136 2.91 -5.41 -6.52
CA VAL A 136 1.50 -5.03 -6.41
C VAL A 136 0.76 -6.21 -5.78
N ASP A 137 -0.11 -5.97 -4.79
CA ASP A 137 -0.82 -7.08 -4.14
C ASP A 137 -1.76 -7.78 -5.11
N ARG A 138 -1.82 -9.11 -5.02
CA ARG A 138 -2.53 -9.99 -5.96
C ARG A 138 -4.00 -9.61 -6.15
N GLU A 139 -4.78 -9.62 -5.08
CA GLU A 139 -6.25 -9.51 -5.11
C GLU A 139 -6.80 -8.18 -4.58
N VAL A 140 -5.95 -7.35 -3.99
CA VAL A 140 -6.38 -6.17 -3.25
C VAL A 140 -6.47 -4.97 -4.18
N LEU A 141 -7.51 -4.14 -4.07
CA LEU A 141 -7.68 -2.93 -4.90
C LEU A 141 -7.19 -1.66 -4.16
N LEU A 142 -7.39 -1.65 -2.84
CA LEU A 142 -6.91 -0.61 -1.93
C LEU A 142 -6.49 -1.31 -0.64
N PHE A 143 -5.34 -0.94 -0.09
CA PHE A 143 -4.97 -1.36 1.26
C PHE A 143 -4.46 -0.20 2.09
N SER A 144 -4.50 -0.41 3.40
CA SER A 144 -3.86 0.46 4.36
C SER A 144 -3.30 -0.29 5.56
N HIS A 145 -2.22 0.26 6.12
CA HIS A 145 -1.56 -0.27 7.31
C HIS A 145 -1.41 0.82 8.37
N LEU A 146 -1.79 0.48 9.60
CA LEU A 146 -1.44 1.18 10.83
C LEU A 146 -0.42 0.31 11.56
N TYR A 147 0.82 0.76 11.64
CA TYR A 147 1.86 0.05 12.38
C TYR A 147 1.68 0.32 13.87
N GLY A 148 1.87 -0.68 14.72
CA GLY A 148 1.83 -0.52 16.17
C GLY A 148 3.17 -0.12 16.76
N PRO A 149 3.29 -0.20 18.09
CA PRO A 149 4.59 -0.17 18.73
C PRO A 149 5.50 -1.25 18.13
N VAL A 150 6.70 -0.84 17.72
CA VAL A 150 7.73 -1.71 17.15
C VAL A 150 8.97 -1.69 18.03
N THR A 151 9.54 -2.86 18.33
CA THR A 151 10.76 -2.98 19.14
C THR A 151 11.51 -4.25 18.78
N GLY A 152 12.83 -4.25 19.02
CA GLY A 152 13.69 -5.42 18.90
C GLY A 152 14.06 -5.82 17.47
N PHE A 153 14.03 -4.88 16.52
CA PHE A 153 14.53 -5.08 15.16
C PHE A 153 15.05 -3.81 14.50
N THR A 154 15.87 -3.98 13.46
CA THR A 154 16.29 -2.95 12.50
C THR A 154 15.79 -3.28 11.10
N GLY A 155 15.78 -2.28 10.22
CA GLY A 155 15.23 -2.40 8.87
C GLY A 155 13.70 -2.33 8.85
N GLY A 156 13.07 -2.97 7.87
CA GLY A 156 11.61 -2.98 7.74
C GLY A 156 10.99 -1.66 7.28
N GLU A 157 11.80 -0.76 6.73
CA GLU A 157 11.35 0.49 6.14
C GLU A 157 10.41 0.23 4.96
N LEU A 158 9.34 1.03 4.86
CA LEU A 158 8.39 0.92 3.76
C LEU A 158 8.94 1.66 2.53
N LEU A 159 9.07 0.93 1.44
CA LEU A 159 9.44 1.46 0.14
C LEU A 159 8.18 1.64 -0.70
N LEU A 160 8.08 2.79 -1.37
CA LEU A 160 7.04 3.05 -2.37
C LEU A 160 7.69 3.48 -3.69
N VAL A 161 7.17 3.00 -4.80
CA VAL A 161 7.62 3.38 -6.16
C VAL A 161 6.43 3.67 -7.04
N ASP A 162 6.40 4.84 -7.68
CA ASP A 162 5.51 5.08 -8.82
C ASP A 162 6.26 4.65 -10.08
N ILE A 163 5.92 3.47 -10.60
CA ILE A 163 6.72 2.80 -11.64
C ILE A 163 6.50 3.41 -13.04
N ARG A 164 5.44 4.20 -13.23
CA ARG A 164 5.06 4.79 -14.51
C ARG A 164 6.19 5.60 -15.18
N PRO A 165 6.81 6.60 -14.52
CA PRO A 165 7.94 7.33 -15.10
C PRO A 165 9.12 6.42 -15.49
N TYR A 166 9.40 5.40 -14.69
CA TYR A 166 10.49 4.45 -14.97
C TYR A 166 10.25 3.60 -16.21
N LEU A 167 9.06 2.99 -16.31
CA LEU A 167 8.67 2.17 -17.48
C LEU A 167 8.61 3.02 -18.74
N ARG A 168 7.92 4.17 -18.66
CA ARG A 168 7.74 5.08 -19.79
C ARG A 168 9.05 5.63 -20.32
N GLY A 169 9.95 6.06 -19.43
CA GLY A 169 11.26 6.58 -19.81
C GLY A 169 12.15 5.57 -20.53
N ARG A 170 11.86 4.28 -20.39
CA ARG A 170 12.65 3.17 -20.94
C ARG A 170 11.91 2.32 -21.98
N GLY A 171 10.63 2.59 -22.23
CA GLY A 171 9.79 1.79 -23.11
C GLY A 171 9.64 0.34 -22.64
N LEU A 172 9.60 0.09 -21.33
CA LEU A 172 9.51 -1.25 -20.76
C LEU A 172 8.04 -1.64 -20.53
N GLY A 173 7.68 -2.87 -20.92
CA GLY A 173 6.41 -3.50 -20.58
C GLY A 173 6.51 -4.38 -19.33
N PHE A 174 5.45 -5.15 -19.08
CA PHE A 174 5.38 -6.12 -18.00
C PHE A 174 6.51 -7.16 -18.09
N ASP A 175 6.66 -7.81 -19.25
CA ASP A 175 7.59 -8.92 -19.39
C ASP A 175 9.05 -8.50 -19.23
N ASP A 176 9.35 -7.23 -19.56
CA ASP A 176 10.68 -6.65 -19.39
C ASP A 176 10.98 -6.35 -17.92
N ALA A 177 10.04 -5.72 -17.20
CA ALA A 177 10.30 -5.17 -15.87
C ALA A 177 9.85 -6.06 -14.70
N PHE A 178 8.88 -6.95 -14.91
CA PHE A 178 8.23 -7.72 -13.86
C PHE A 178 8.40 -9.23 -14.05
N ALA A 179 8.29 -9.95 -12.93
CA ALA A 179 8.11 -11.39 -12.89
C ALA A 179 6.91 -11.73 -12.00
N TRP A 180 6.32 -12.91 -12.22
CA TRP A 180 5.34 -13.45 -11.29
C TRP A 180 6.05 -14.05 -10.09
N SER A 181 5.59 -13.74 -8.87
CA SER A 181 6.13 -14.32 -7.64
C SER A 181 6.02 -15.85 -7.64
N ASN A 182 7.05 -16.52 -7.13
CA ASN A 182 7.10 -17.97 -6.93
C ASN A 182 6.67 -18.40 -5.50
N GLU A 183 6.09 -17.48 -4.72
CA GLU A 183 5.57 -17.77 -3.37
C GLU A 183 4.57 -18.94 -3.43
N ALA A 184 4.66 -19.86 -2.48
CA ALA A 184 3.81 -21.05 -2.38
C ALA A 184 2.37 -20.74 -1.91
N THR A 185 1.86 -19.55 -2.22
CA THR A 185 0.48 -19.14 -1.92
C THR A 185 -0.40 -19.36 -3.15
N GLU A 186 -1.71 -19.50 -2.93
CA GLU A 186 -2.68 -19.50 -4.03
C GLU A 186 -2.51 -18.21 -4.85
N GLY A 187 -2.25 -18.35 -6.17
CA GLY A 187 -2.00 -17.26 -7.12
C GLY A 187 -0.68 -16.51 -6.97
N SER A 188 -0.25 -15.85 -8.06
CA SER A 188 1.00 -15.08 -8.11
C SER A 188 0.73 -13.58 -8.14
N LYS A 189 1.59 -12.80 -7.46
CA LYS A 189 1.59 -11.33 -7.53
C LYS A 189 2.73 -10.87 -8.44
N PRO A 190 2.58 -9.76 -9.18
CA PRO A 190 3.68 -9.23 -9.97
C PRO A 190 4.72 -8.58 -9.05
N VAL A 191 5.99 -8.90 -9.29
CA VAL A 191 7.14 -8.45 -8.54
C VAL A 191 8.10 -7.78 -9.52
N LEU A 192 8.60 -6.60 -9.16
CA LEU A 192 9.62 -5.91 -9.96
C LEU A 192 10.90 -6.74 -9.95
N ARG A 193 11.50 -6.99 -11.12
CA ARG A 193 12.74 -7.76 -11.21
C ARG A 193 13.87 -7.00 -10.50
N GLU A 194 14.77 -7.74 -9.86
CA GLU A 194 15.88 -7.21 -9.07
C GLU A 194 16.70 -6.14 -9.80
N ALA A 195 16.98 -6.34 -11.09
CA ALA A 195 17.72 -5.39 -11.93
C ALA A 195 17.07 -4.00 -12.04
N HIS A 196 15.76 -3.90 -11.77
CA HIS A 196 15.01 -2.64 -11.82
C HIS A 196 14.74 -2.05 -10.44
N CYS A 197 14.85 -2.81 -9.35
CA CYS A 197 14.51 -2.35 -7.99
C CYS A 197 15.31 -1.12 -7.57
N GLY A 198 16.64 -1.17 -7.65
CA GLY A 198 17.51 -0.04 -7.29
C GLY A 198 17.27 1.21 -8.14
N PRO A 199 17.34 1.11 -9.48
CA PRO A 199 17.08 2.24 -10.37
C PRO A 199 15.68 2.85 -10.22
N ALA A 200 14.63 2.03 -10.14
CA ALA A 200 13.26 2.53 -9.98
C ALA A 200 13.06 3.22 -8.62
N LEU A 201 13.61 2.67 -7.54
CA LEU A 201 13.55 3.32 -6.23
C LEU A 201 14.28 4.67 -6.23
N ALA A 202 15.44 4.76 -6.87
CA ALA A 202 16.23 5.99 -6.91
C ALA A 202 15.60 7.11 -7.76
N GLU A 203 14.93 6.75 -8.87
CA GLU A 203 14.40 7.72 -9.83
C GLU A 203 12.97 8.16 -9.53
N CYS A 204 12.15 7.25 -8.99
CA CYS A 204 10.70 7.46 -8.87
C CYS A 204 10.08 6.86 -7.61
N GLY A 205 10.93 6.49 -6.64
CA GLY A 205 10.51 5.96 -5.36
C GLY A 205 10.85 6.86 -4.17
N ILE A 206 10.34 6.46 -3.02
CA ILE A 206 10.68 7.01 -1.71
C ILE A 206 10.87 5.90 -0.69
N ASP A 207 11.75 6.17 0.27
CA ASP A 207 11.89 5.42 1.51
C ASP A 207 11.12 6.20 2.59
N LEU A 208 9.97 5.65 3.03
CA LEU A 208 9.18 6.27 4.09
C LEU A 208 9.80 6.06 5.48
N GLY A 209 10.87 5.30 5.58
CA GLY A 209 11.48 4.92 6.83
C GLY A 209 10.62 3.93 7.64
N PRO A 210 10.95 3.75 8.92
CA PRO A 210 10.18 2.90 9.81
C PRO A 210 8.83 3.56 10.15
N LEU A 211 7.74 2.84 9.92
CA LEU A 211 6.41 3.30 10.29
C LEU A 211 6.09 2.90 11.72
N GLY A 212 5.56 3.86 12.48
CA GLY A 212 5.13 3.69 13.88
C GLY A 212 3.63 3.91 14.08
N PRO A 213 3.16 3.93 15.34
CA PRO A 213 1.75 4.07 15.71
C PRO A 213 1.12 5.42 15.37
N ASP A 214 1.91 6.40 14.94
CA ASP A 214 1.42 7.72 14.56
C ASP A 214 0.98 7.82 13.09
N ALA A 215 1.13 6.75 12.30
CA ALA A 215 0.90 6.80 10.86
C ALA A 215 0.00 5.68 10.32
N VAL A 216 -0.92 6.06 9.44
CA VAL A 216 -1.65 5.14 8.55
C VAL A 216 -1.20 5.37 7.12
N VAL A 217 -0.69 4.33 6.46
CA VAL A 217 -0.35 4.40 5.04
C VAL A 217 -1.47 3.78 4.23
N PHE A 218 -1.95 4.49 3.21
CA PHE A 218 -2.88 4.01 2.19
C PHE A 218 -2.14 3.88 0.87
N VAL A 219 -2.44 2.83 0.11
CA VAL A 219 -1.84 2.59 -1.20
C VAL A 219 -2.90 2.19 -2.20
N ASN A 220 -3.00 2.95 -3.29
CA ASN A 220 -3.80 2.59 -4.45
C ASN A 220 -3.15 1.37 -5.12
N ASN A 221 -3.80 0.23 -4.99
CA ASN A 221 -3.33 -1.04 -5.52
C ASN A 221 -4.25 -1.48 -6.68
N LEU A 222 -4.77 -0.55 -7.48
CA LEU A 222 -5.45 -0.88 -8.74
C LEU A 222 -4.45 -1.41 -9.78
N PRO A 223 -4.90 -2.25 -10.74
CA PRO A 223 -4.00 -2.89 -11.70
C PRO A 223 -3.11 -1.94 -12.50
N ASP A 224 -3.59 -0.74 -12.78
CA ASP A 224 -2.92 0.31 -13.55
C ASP A 224 -2.59 1.56 -12.71
N ALA A 225 -2.67 1.44 -11.38
CA ALA A 225 -2.21 2.50 -10.50
C ALA A 225 -0.71 2.73 -10.66
N GLY A 226 0.07 1.67 -10.90
CA GLY A 226 1.53 1.75 -11.02
C GLY A 226 2.25 2.08 -9.72
N ILE A 227 1.59 1.91 -8.56
CA ILE A 227 2.23 2.04 -7.25
C ILE A 227 2.70 0.66 -6.80
N LEU A 228 4.01 0.53 -6.62
CA LEU A 228 4.62 -0.63 -6.00
C LEU A 228 4.93 -0.33 -4.54
N HIS A 229 4.77 -1.33 -3.69
CA HIS A 229 5.22 -1.28 -2.30
C HIS A 229 6.14 -2.45 -2.00
N GLY A 230 7.12 -2.20 -1.14
CA GLY A 230 8.09 -3.18 -0.68
C GLY A 230 8.51 -2.86 0.74
N VAL A 231 9.16 -3.81 1.40
CA VAL A 231 9.66 -3.63 2.76
C VAL A 231 11.10 -4.07 2.78
N ARG A 232 11.99 -3.18 3.24
CA ARG A 232 13.40 -3.50 3.40
C ARG A 232 13.58 -4.70 4.34
N PRO A 233 14.71 -5.40 4.21
CA PRO A 233 14.93 -6.54 5.06
C PRO A 233 14.88 -6.20 6.54
N VAL A 234 14.29 -7.10 7.34
CA VAL A 234 14.19 -6.96 8.79
C VAL A 234 15.23 -7.85 9.44
N GLU A 235 15.98 -7.27 10.38
CA GLU A 235 16.92 -8.00 11.23
C GLU A 235 16.47 -7.89 12.70
N VAL A 236 16.17 -9.02 13.33
CA VAL A 236 15.78 -9.06 14.74
C VAL A 236 17.01 -8.81 15.61
N THR A 237 16.99 -7.71 16.36
CA THR A 237 18.09 -7.29 17.24
C THR A 237 17.86 -7.71 18.70
N ASP A 238 16.61 -8.02 19.08
CA ASP A 238 16.26 -8.57 20.39
C ASP A 238 15.20 -9.65 20.25
N VAL A 239 15.62 -10.91 20.19
CA VAL A 239 14.74 -12.07 20.04
C VAL A 239 13.71 -12.20 21.18
N ARG A 240 14.02 -11.70 22.38
CA ARG A 240 13.14 -11.85 23.56
C ARG A 240 12.13 -10.72 23.68
N GLY A 241 12.51 -9.52 23.23
CA GLY A 241 11.68 -8.33 23.25
C GLY A 241 11.08 -7.95 21.90
N PHE A 242 11.33 -8.72 20.84
CA PHE A 242 10.83 -8.45 19.50
C PHE A 242 9.31 -8.35 19.49
N ARG A 243 8.82 -7.20 19.05
CA ARG A 243 7.40 -6.97 18.81
C ARG A 243 7.28 -6.13 17.56
N ARG A 244 6.60 -6.69 16.57
CA ARG A 244 5.97 -5.93 15.51
C ARG A 244 4.50 -6.27 15.53
N GLU A 245 3.71 -5.23 15.41
CA GLU A 245 2.27 -5.35 15.29
C GLU A 245 1.85 -4.41 14.17
N TYR A 246 0.94 -4.84 13.30
CA TYR A 246 0.28 -3.91 12.40
C TYR A 246 -1.17 -4.33 12.21
N HIS A 247 -2.02 -3.30 12.16
CA HIS A 247 -3.40 -3.42 11.81
C HIS A 247 -3.55 -3.09 10.33
N ARG A 248 -4.18 -3.99 9.57
CA ARG A 248 -4.38 -3.83 8.12
C ARG A 248 -5.84 -3.77 7.76
N CYS A 249 -6.16 -2.93 6.79
CA CYS A 249 -7.42 -2.93 6.09
C CYS A 249 -7.15 -3.12 4.59
N SER A 250 -8.01 -3.87 3.92
CA SER A 250 -7.90 -4.08 2.48
C SER A 250 -9.27 -4.27 1.86
N ALA A 251 -9.48 -3.71 0.68
CA ALA A 251 -10.68 -3.91 -0.11
C ALA A 251 -10.33 -4.80 -1.31
N LYS A 252 -11.15 -5.82 -1.56
CA LYS A 252 -11.01 -6.69 -2.74
C LYS A 252 -12.35 -7.00 -3.37
N GLY A 253 -12.34 -7.34 -4.66
CA GLY A 253 -13.52 -7.87 -5.34
C GLY A 253 -13.95 -9.22 -4.75
N VAL A 254 -15.26 -9.46 -4.74
CA VAL A 254 -15.85 -10.75 -4.42
C VAL A 254 -16.16 -11.45 -5.74
N SER A 255 -15.39 -12.49 -6.07
CA SER A 255 -15.73 -13.41 -7.15
C SER A 255 -17.05 -14.11 -6.78
N ARG A 256 -18.03 -14.10 -7.69
CA ARG A 256 -19.20 -14.98 -7.58
C ARG A 256 -18.84 -16.39 -8.01
#